data_AF-A0A419JPI9-F1
#
_entry.id   AF-A0A419JPI9-F1
#
_cell.length_a   1.000
_cell.length_b   1.000
_cell.length_c   1.000
_cell.angle_alpha   90.00
_cell.angle_beta   90.00
_cell.angle_gamma   90.00
#
_symmetry.space_group_name_H-M   'P 1'
#
loop_
_entity.id
_entity.type
_entity.pdbx_description
1 polymer ?
#
loop_
_entity_poly.entity_id
_entity_poly.type
_entity_poly.pdbx_seq_one_letter_code
_entity_poly.pdbx_strand_id
1 'polypeptide(L)'
;RCFWILGSGWGTFETTPDKVAVKVKYGELRVRKIKLPFLKNQRVQAVLINGKPVKFEKHGEEIVLNEEATVEEGKSLIIRLT
;
A
#
# COMPACT_ATOMS: atom_id res chain seq x y z
N ARG A 1 5.30 -9.33 9.79
CA ARG A 1 4.10 -8.56 10.20
C ARG A 1 4.51 -7.58 11.31
N CYS A 2 4.12 -6.32 11.20
CA CYS A 2 4.32 -5.32 12.24
C CYS A 2 3.11 -4.36 12.30
N PHE A 3 3.08 -3.52 13.34
CA PHE A 3 2.17 -2.38 13.37
C PHE A 3 2.90 -1.11 12.92
N TRP A 4 2.13 -0.11 12.50
CA TRP A 4 2.63 1.21 12.12
C TRP A 4 1.73 2.28 12.72
N ILE A 5 2.30 3.45 12.98
CA ILE A 5 1.60 4.67 13.38
C ILE A 5 2.17 5.80 12.51
N LEU A 6 1.30 6.56 11.86
CA LEU A 6 1.71 7.69 11.01
C LEU A 6 0.63 8.77 11.06
N GLY A 7 0.99 9.96 11.55
CA GLY A 7 0.05 11.06 11.71
C GLY A 7 -1.11 10.70 12.64
N SER A 8 -2.34 10.82 12.14
CA SER A 8 -3.57 10.46 12.86
C SER A 8 -3.98 9.00 12.72
N GLY A 9 -3.30 8.22 11.87
CA GLY A 9 -3.65 6.84 11.56
C GLY A 9 -2.71 5.82 12.21
N TRP A 10 -3.24 4.64 12.50
CA TRP A 10 -2.42 3.47 12.83
C TRP A 10 -3.02 2.19 12.25
N GLY A 11 -2.19 1.15 12.14
CA GLY A 11 -2.67 -0.14 11.72
C GLY A 11 -1.59 -1.20 11.58
N THR A 12 -1.74 -2.11 10.62
CA THR A 12 -0.80 -3.22 10.41
C THR A 12 -0.19 -3.21 9.03
N PHE A 13 1.06 -3.65 8.96
CA PHE A 13 1.78 -3.96 7.73
C PHE A 13 2.09 -5.46 7.70
N GLU A 14 1.67 -6.10 6.62
CA GLU A 14 1.80 -7.54 6.40
C GLU A 14 2.31 -7.78 4.97
N THR A 15 3.21 -8.74 4.82
CA THR A 15 3.76 -9.11 3.52
C THR A 15 3.83 -10.63 3.42
N THR A 16 3.47 -11.14 2.26
CA THR A 16 3.59 -12.52 1.79
C THR A 16 4.31 -12.49 0.44
N PRO A 17 4.77 -13.64 -0.10
CA PRO A 17 5.44 -13.66 -1.40
C PRO A 17 4.61 -13.06 -2.55
N ASP A 18 3.29 -13.17 -2.47
CA ASP A 18 2.33 -12.74 -3.51
C ASP A 18 1.68 -11.37 -3.23
N LYS A 19 1.87 -10.80 -2.04
CA LYS A 19 1.07 -9.64 -1.61
C LYS A 19 1.72 -8.81 -0.50
N VAL A 20 1.52 -7.50 -0.58
CA VAL A 20 1.73 -6.56 0.53
C VAL A 20 0.37 -5.98 0.96
N ALA A 21 0.15 -5.85 2.27
CA ALA A 21 -1.05 -5.27 2.84
C ALA A 21 -0.71 -4.23 3.92
N VAL A 22 -1.22 -3.02 3.73
CA VAL A 22 -1.24 -1.96 4.76
C VAL A 22 -2.69 -1.75 5.17
N LYS A 23 -3.06 -2.22 6.36
CA LYS A 23 -4.42 -2.07 6.89
C LYS A 23 -4.47 -0.90 7.85
N VAL A 24 -5.45 -0.02 7.71
CA VAL A 24 -5.74 1.03 8.69
C VAL A 24 -6.71 0.46 9.73
N LYS A 25 -6.32 0.54 11.00
CA LYS A 25 -7.12 0.09 12.14
C LYS A 25 -7.91 1.23 12.77
N TYR A 26 -7.37 2.45 12.71
CA TYR A 26 -8.04 3.66 13.15
C TYR A 26 -7.45 4.87 12.41
N GLY A 27 -8.26 5.91 12.22
CA GLY A 27 -7.87 7.12 11.51
C GLY A 27 -7.81 6.93 9.99
N GLU A 28 -6.89 7.62 9.32
CA GLU A 28 -6.73 7.54 7.87
C GLU A 28 -5.26 7.51 7.46
N LEU A 29 -5.00 7.00 6.25
CA LEU A 29 -3.68 7.05 5.63
C LEU A 29 -3.81 7.59 4.21
N ARG A 30 -3.29 8.80 3.98
CA ARG A 30 -3.18 9.39 2.63
C ARG A 30 -1.89 8.90 1.98
N VAL A 31 -2.02 8.38 0.77
CA VAL A 31 -0.91 7.78 0.04
C VAL A 31 -0.89 8.31 -1.38
N ARG A 32 0.21 8.95 -1.75
CA ARG A 32 0.56 9.22 -3.15
C ARG A 32 1.62 8.25 -3.64
N LYS A 33 2.54 7.86 -2.76
CA LYS A 33 3.75 7.11 -3.09
C LYS A 33 4.09 6.14 -1.97
N ILE A 34 4.60 4.98 -2.36
CA ILE A 34 5.04 3.93 -1.45
C ILE A 34 6.41 3.46 -1.92
N LYS A 35 7.38 3.42 -1.02
CA LYS A 35 8.69 2.81 -1.29
C LYS A 35 8.82 1.54 -0.48
N LEU A 36 9.08 0.43 -1.16
CA LEU A 36 9.28 -0.88 -0.55
C LEU A 36 10.59 -1.46 -1.12
N PRO A 37 11.68 -1.52 -0.33
CA PRO A 37 12.99 -1.90 -0.84
C PRO A 37 13.03 -3.26 -1.55
N PHE A 38 12.18 -4.20 -1.14
CA PHE A 38 12.10 -5.53 -1.75
C PHE A 38 11.38 -5.54 -3.12
N LEU A 39 10.76 -4.45 -3.56
CA LEU A 39 10.08 -4.38 -4.85
C LEU A 39 11.01 -4.15 -6.05
N LYS A 40 12.29 -3.83 -5.84
CA LYS A 40 13.22 -3.47 -6.93
C LYS A 40 13.11 -4.39 -8.15
N ASN A 41 13.13 -5.71 -7.90
CA ASN A 41 13.10 -6.75 -8.92
C ASN A 41 11.77 -7.52 -8.99
N GLN A 42 10.73 -7.08 -8.27
CA GLN A 42 9.43 -7.73 -8.32
C GLN A 42 8.49 -7.02 -9.29
N ARG A 43 7.60 -7.78 -9.91
CA ARG A 43 6.54 -7.24 -10.76
C ARG A 43 5.32 -6.94 -9.89
N VAL A 44 4.79 -5.72 -10.01
CA VAL A 44 3.53 -5.34 -9.36
C VAL A 44 2.40 -5.55 -10.36
N GLN A 45 1.45 -6.41 -10.01
CA GLN A 45 0.29 -6.73 -10.86
C GLN A 45 -0.82 -5.70 -10.71
N ALA A 46 -1.10 -5.31 -9.48
CA ALA A 46 -2.19 -4.43 -9.15
C ALA A 46 -1.93 -3.73 -7.81
N VAL A 47 -2.45 -2.51 -7.69
CA VAL A 47 -2.58 -1.82 -6.42
C VAL A 47 -4.05 -1.56 -6.19
N LEU A 48 -4.54 -1.89 -4.98
CA LEU A 48 -5.93 -1.68 -4.59
C LEU A 48 -5.98 -0.78 -3.36
N ILE A 49 -6.82 0.25 -3.41
CA ILE A 49 -7.13 1.14 -2.29
C ILE A 49 -8.60 0.96 -1.93
N ASN A 50 -8.89 0.69 -0.67
CA ASN A 50 -10.26 0.44 -0.17
C ASN A 50 -11.01 -0.64 -0.99
N GLY A 51 -10.26 -1.61 -1.54
CA GLY A 51 -10.79 -2.70 -2.37
C GLY A 51 -10.94 -2.38 -3.86
N LYS A 52 -10.65 -1.15 -4.30
CA LYS A 52 -10.76 -0.73 -5.71
C LYS A 52 -9.37 -0.66 -6.36
N PRO A 53 -9.19 -1.18 -7.59
CA PRO A 53 -7.93 -1.03 -8.30
C PRO A 53 -7.68 0.44 -8.65
N VAL A 54 -6.42 0.87 -8.53
CA VAL A 54 -5.99 2.22 -8.87
C VAL A 54 -4.89 2.17 -9.94
N LYS A 55 -4.78 3.24 -10.74
CA LYS A 55 -3.67 3.40 -11.69
C LYS A 55 -2.41 3.82 -10.92
N PHE A 56 -1.28 3.25 -11.31
CA PHE A 56 0.01 3.52 -10.71
C PHE A 56 1.13 3.33 -11.72
N GLU A 57 2.29 3.89 -11.39
CA GLU A 57 3.57 3.63 -12.04
C GLU A 57 4.54 2.99 -11.05
N LYS A 58 5.43 2.13 -11.56
CA LYS A 58 6.50 1.51 -10.76
C LYS A 58 7.86 2.01 -11.23
N HIS A 59 8.62 2.56 -10.28
CA HIS A 59 9.96 3.11 -10.49
C HIS A 59 10.94 2.42 -9.53
N GLY A 60 11.54 1.30 -9.96
CA GLY A 60 12.42 0.50 -9.12
C GLY A 60 11.71 -0.02 -7.86
N GLU A 61 12.04 0.53 -6.70
CA GLU A 61 11.48 0.19 -5.38
C GLU A 61 10.19 0.95 -5.04
N GLU A 62 9.77 1.88 -5.92
CA GLU A 62 8.70 2.82 -5.65
C GLU A 62 7.47 2.52 -6.49
N ILE A 63 6.31 2.67 -5.88
CA ILE A 63 5.00 2.70 -6.53
C ILE A 63 4.46 4.12 -6.35
N VAL A 64 4.11 4.78 -7.45
CA VAL A 64 3.51 6.12 -7.45
C VAL A 64 2.09 6.00 -8.00
N LEU A 65 1.10 6.37 -7.19
CA LEU A 65 -0.29 6.41 -7.65
C LEU A 65 -0.49 7.62 -8.56
N ASN A 66 -1.31 7.48 -9.60
CA ASN A 66 -1.60 8.59 -10.52
C ASN A 66 -2.35 9.73 -9.82
N GLU A 67 -3.14 9.41 -8.80
CA GLU A 67 -3.89 10.31 -7.93
C GLU A 67 -3.59 9.96 -6.47
N GLU A 68 -3.55 10.96 -5.58
CA GLU A 68 -3.46 10.67 -4.14
C GLU A 68 -4.73 9.94 -3.70
N ALA A 69 -4.57 8.91 -2.86
CA ALA A 69 -5.69 8.13 -2.38
C ALA A 69 -5.67 8.01 -0.84
N THR A 70 -6.85 8.00 -0.24
CA THR A 70 -7.03 7.85 1.21
C THR A 70 -7.46 6.44 1.54
N VAL A 71 -6.70 5.76 2.39
CA VAL A 71 -7.09 4.49 3.00
C VAL A 71 -7.86 4.81 4.28
N GLU A 72 -9.14 4.43 4.30
CA GLU A 72 -10.06 4.70 5.40
C GLU A 72 -9.89 3.68 6.54
N GLU A 73 -10.43 4.01 7.71
CA GLU A 73 -10.51 3.08 8.84
C GLU A 73 -11.16 1.74 8.44
N GLY A 74 -10.55 0.64 8.89
CA GLY A 74 -11.00 -0.71 8.59
C GLY A 74 -10.67 -1.19 7.17
N LYS A 75 -10.24 -0.30 6.27
CA LYS A 75 -9.84 -0.60 4.90
C LYS A 75 -8.33 -0.82 4.78
N SER A 76 -7.86 -1.07 3.57
CA SER A 76 -6.48 -1.42 3.30
C SER A 76 -6.00 -0.96 1.93
N LEU A 77 -4.71 -0.68 1.88
CA LEU A 77 -3.91 -0.68 0.66
C LEU A 77 -3.34 -2.07 0.43
N ILE A 78 -3.59 -2.63 -0.74
CA ILE A 78 -3.08 -3.94 -1.16
C ILE A 78 -2.24 -3.79 -2.41
N ILE A 79 -1.04 -4.38 -2.41
CA ILE A 79 -0.19 -4.52 -3.60
C ILE A 79 -0.12 -6.01 -3.92
N ARG A 80 -0.53 -6.40 -5.13
CA ARG A 80 -0.40 -7.78 -5.63
C ARG A 80 0.88 -7.92 -6.44
N LEU A 81 1.63 -8.99 -6.17
CA LEU A 81 2.95 -9.26 -6.73
C LEU A 81 2.89 -10.49 -7.63
N THR A 82 3.80 -10.59 -8.61
CA THR A 82 4.05 -11.81 -9.41
C THR A 82 5.36 -12.44 -9.00
#